data_AF-A0A9E0MBY4-F1
#
_entry.id   AF-A0A9E0MBY4-F1
#
_cell.length_a   1.000
_cell.length_b   1.000
_cell.length_c   1.000
_cell.angle_alpha   90.00
_cell.angle_beta   90.00
_cell.angle_gamma   90.00
#
_symmetry.space_group_name_H-M   'P 1'
#
loop_
_entity.id
_entity.type
_entity.pdbx_description
1 polymer ?
#
loop_
_entity_poly.entity_id
_entity_poly.type
_entity_poly.pdbx_seq_one_letter_code
_entity_poly.pdbx_strand_id
1 'polypeptide(L)' 'MNKQLAKLLSGYQDLVDRYGEDDPLVQDLKAEVDRHALAQPATPTPERRHNNALSDAWERHSEIASL' A
#
# COMPACT_ATOMS: atom_id res chain seq x y z
N MET A 1 -0.71 3.48 -0.57
CA MET A 1 -0.92 3.19 -2.00
C MET A 1 0.34 3.52 -2.77
N ASN A 2 0.95 2.56 -3.47
CA ASN A 2 2.19 2.79 -4.20
C ASN A 2 1.89 3.59 -5.49
N LYS A 3 2.34 4.85 -5.56
CA LYS A 3 2.01 5.78 -6.67
C LYS A 3 2.49 5.27 -8.03
N GLN A 4 3.52 4.41 -8.07
CA GLN A 4 4.01 3.80 -9.30
C GLN A 4 3.06 2.72 -9.83
N LEU A 5 2.60 1.81 -8.96
CA LEU A 5 1.67 0.76 -9.37
C LEU A 5 0.34 1.35 -9.88
N ALA A 6 -0.16 2.41 -9.24
CA ALA A 6 -1.38 3.08 -9.69
C ALA A 6 -1.24 3.69 -11.10
N LYS A 7 -0.07 4.25 -11.44
CA LYS A 7 0.21 4.77 -12.79
C LYS A 7 0.29 3.66 -13.83
N LEU A 8 0.95 2.54 -13.47
CA LEU A 8 1.06 1.36 -14.32
C LEU A 8 -0.32 0.76 -14.64
N LEU A 9 -1.19 0.60 -13.64
CA LEU A 9 -2.56 0.12 -13.83
C LEU A 9 -3.40 1.06 -14.71
N SER A 10 -3.24 2.38 -14.54
CA SER A 10 -3.94 3.36 -15.38
C SER A 10 -3.48 3.31 -16.84
N GLY A 11 -2.18 3.08 -17.08
CA GLY A 11 -1.65 2.91 -18.45
C GLY A 11 -2.11 1.60 -19.09
N TYR A 12 -2.19 0.53 -18.30
CA TYR A 12 -2.71 -0.76 -18.76
C TYR A 12 -4.17 -0.65 -19.20
N GLN A 13 -5.02 0.02 -18.42
CA GLN A 13 -6.42 0.24 -18.78
C GLN A 13 -6.58 1.00 -20.12
N ASP A 14 -5.77 2.05 -20.35
CA ASP A 14 -5.81 2.84 -21.60
C ASP A 14 -5.33 2.02 -22.82
N LEU A 15 -4.33 1.15 -22.65
CA LEU A 15 -3.88 0.27 -23.74
C LEU A 15 -4.91 -0.82 -24.05
N VAL A 16 -5.53 -1.42 -23.05
CA VAL A 16 -6.61 -2.41 -23.23
C VAL A 16 -7.78 -1.80 -24.01
N ASP A 17 -8.17 -0.56 -23.68
CA ASP A 17 -9.27 0.13 -24.36
C ASP A 17 -8.98 0.42 -25.84
N ARG A 18 -7.72 0.74 -26.16
CA ARG A 18 -7.31 1.09 -27.54
C ARG A 18 -6.98 -0.10 -28.43
N TYR A 19 -6.32 -1.11 -27.89
CA TYR A 19 -5.72 -2.20 -28.67
C TYR A 19 -6.32 -3.58 -28.36
N GLY A 20 -7.06 -3.71 -27.26
CA GLY A 20 -7.60 -4.97 -26.79
C GLY A 20 -6.61 -5.79 -25.95
N GLU A 21 -7.13 -6.72 -25.15
CA GLU A 21 -6.34 -7.49 -24.19
C GLU A 21 -5.28 -8.39 -24.85
N ASP A 22 -5.53 -8.83 -26.09
CA ASP A 22 -4.64 -9.71 -26.86
C ASP A 22 -3.46 -9.00 -27.54
N ASP A 23 -3.38 -7.66 -27.46
CA ASP A 23 -2.29 -6.92 -28.08
C ASP A 23 -0.95 -7.19 -27.36
N PRO A 24 0.16 -7.41 -28.09
CA PRO A 24 1.46 -7.69 -27.49
C PRO A 24 1.96 -6.58 -26.55
N LEU A 25 1.64 -5.30 -26.77
CA LEU A 25 2.00 -4.22 -25.84
C LEU A 25 1.22 -4.32 -24.53
N VAL A 26 -0.05 -4.72 -24.61
CA VAL A 26 -0.91 -4.89 -23.43
C VAL A 26 -0.40 -6.05 -22.58
N GLN A 27 -0.01 -7.15 -23.22
CA GLN A 27 0.55 -8.32 -22.54
C GLN A 27 1.90 -8.01 -21.87
N ASP A 28 2.79 -7.24 -22.51
CA ASP A 28 4.07 -6.84 -21.93
C ASP A 28 3.87 -5.96 -20.69
N LEU A 29 2.97 -4.97 -20.78
CA LEU A 29 2.64 -4.11 -19.65
C LEU A 29 1.95 -4.87 -18.51
N LYS A 30 1.11 -5.86 -18.83
CA LYS A 30 0.51 -6.76 -17.84
C LYS A 30 1.58 -7.51 -17.05
N ALA A 31 2.58 -8.06 -17.74
CA ALA A 31 3.68 -8.78 -17.11
C ALA A 31 4.53 -7.88 -16.20
N GLU A 32 4.69 -6.60 -16.57
CA GLU A 32 5.37 -5.61 -15.74
C GLU A 32 4.55 -5.25 -14.49
N VAL A 33 3.24 -5.05 -14.64
CA VAL A 33 2.31 -4.84 -13.52
C VAL A 33 2.36 -6.02 -12.54
N ASP A 34 2.29 -7.26 -13.05
CA ASP A 34 2.35 -8.47 -12.23
C ASP A 34 3.69 -8.59 -11.49
N ARG A 35 4.81 -8.26 -12.15
CA ARG A 35 6.13 -8.20 -11.50
C ARG A 35 6.18 -7.16 -10.38
N HIS A 36 5.62 -5.97 -10.59
CA HIS A 36 5.54 -4.94 -9.55
C HIS A 36 4.55 -5.27 -8.42
N ALA A 37 3.51 -6.06 -8.71
CA ALA A 37 2.59 -6.56 -7.70
C ALA A 37 3.25 -7.62 -6.81
N LEU A 38 4.03 -8.54 -7.40
CA LEU A 38 4.77 -9.59 -6.69
C LEU A 38 6.02 -9.07 -5.96
N ALA A 39 6.73 -8.11 -6.56
CA ALA A 39 7.91 -7.48 -5.97
C ALA A 39 7.56 -6.53 -4.82
N GLN A 40 6.28 -6.21 -4.63
CA GLN A 40 5.84 -5.63 -3.36
C GLN A 40 5.78 -6.77 -2.35
N PRO A 41 6.68 -6.81 -1.34
CA PRO A 41 6.36 -7.60 -0.17
C PRO A 41 5.02 -7.06 0.31
N ALA A 42 4.00 -7.93 0.38
CA ALA A 42 2.84 -7.67 1.21
C ALA A 42 3.44 -7.25 2.53
N THR A 43 3.43 -5.96 2.85
CA THR A 43 3.97 -5.48 4.12
C THR A 43 3.25 -6.32 5.16
N PRO A 44 3.93 -7.22 5.90
CA PRO A 44 3.39 -7.57 7.19
C PRO A 44 3.37 -6.21 7.89
N THR A 45 2.17 -5.68 8.07
CA THR A 45 1.94 -4.52 8.94
C THR A 45 2.79 -4.80 10.17
N PRO A 46 3.79 -3.99 10.51
CA PRO A 46 4.57 -4.25 11.71
C PRO A 46 3.57 -4.32 12.84
N GLU A 47 3.45 -5.53 13.36
CA GLU A 47 2.52 -5.94 14.38
C GLU A 47 2.76 -5.03 15.59
N ARG A 48 1.94 -3.98 15.69
CA ARG A 48 1.31 -3.48 16.91
C ARG A 48 2.13 -3.55 18.21
N ARG A 49 3.43 -3.23 18.19
CA ARG A 49 4.25 -3.00 19.41
C ARG A 49 4.70 -1.56 19.57
N HIS A 50 3.91 -0.61 19.06
CA HIS A 50 4.17 0.82 19.24
C HIS A 50 2.98 1.56 19.89
N ASN A 51 2.19 0.88 20.72
CA ASN A 51 1.07 1.51 21.45
C ASN A 51 1.14 1.38 22.99
N ASN A 52 2.22 0.83 23.55
CA ASN A 52 2.36 0.77 25.02
C ASN A 52 3.15 1.93 25.64
N ALA A 53 3.70 2.86 24.84
CA ALA A 53 4.48 3.98 25.37
C ALA A 53 3.68 5.29 25.52
N LEU A 54 2.53 5.43 24.82
CA LEU A 54 1.74 6.66 24.86
C LEU A 54 0.51 6.58 25.77
N SER A 55 0.02 5.38 26.11
CA SER A 55 -1.08 5.24 27.07
C SER A 55 -0.64 5.47 28.53
N ASP A 56 0.59 5.08 28.89
CA ASP A 56 1.16 5.28 30.23
C ASP A 56 1.40 6.77 30.61
N ALA A 57 1.43 7.65 29.60
CA ALA A 57 1.68 9.08 29.81
C ALA A 57 0.40 9.85 30.17
N TRP A 58 -0.79 9.35 29.81
CA TRP A 58 -2.05 10.03 30.08
C TRP A 58 -2.70 9.61 31.40
N GLU A 59 -2.45 8.39 31.90
CA GLU A 59 -2.98 7.94 33.21
C GLU A 59 -2.30 8.66 34.40
N ARG A 60 -1.02 9.03 34.30
CA ARG A 60 -0.31 9.73 35.39
C ARG A 60 -0.78 11.16 35.65
N HIS A 61 -1.51 11.78 34.73
CA HIS A 61 -1.99 13.16 34.91
C HIS A 61 -3.33 13.27 35.66
N SER A 62 -4.05 12.15 35.87
CA SER A 62 -5.31 12.16 36.64
C SER A 62 -5.14 11.87 38.13
N GLU A 63 -3.98 11.39 38.58
CA GLU A 63 -3.72 11.13 40.02
C GLU A 63 -3.18 12.36 40.79
N ILE A 64 -2.80 13.46 40.12
CA ILE A 64 -2.25 14.67 40.77
C ILE A 64 -3.27 15.82 40.82
N ALA A 65 -4.57 15.49 40.86
CA ALA A 65 -5.66 16.46 41.06
C ALA A 65 -6.60 16.03 42.20
N SER A 66 -6.06 15.38 43.22
CA SER A 66 -6.73 15.22 44.52
C SER A 66 -5.68 15.15 45.63
N LEU A 67 -5.13 16.31 46.00
CA LEU A 67 -4.62 16.61 47.33
C LEU A 67 -4.89 18.08 47.63
#